data_AF-A0A918CES8-F1
#
_entry.id   AF-A0A918CES8-F1
#
_cell.length_a   1.000
_cell.length_b   1.000
_cell.length_c   1.000
_cell.angle_alpha   90.00
_cell.angle_beta   90.00
_cell.angle_gamma   90.00
#
_symmetry.space_group_name_H-M   'P 1'
#
loop_
_entity.id
_entity.type
_entity.pdbx_description
1 polymer ?
#
loop_
_entity_poly.entity_id
_entity_poly.type
_entity_poly.pdbx_seq_one_letter_code
_entity_poly.pdbx_strand_id
1 'polypeptide(L)'
;MEISAKRAAQLLRAARLSQSIPQAELARRAGTAQPDLSLIERGRRTPTVDTLERILRSAGHQLIAAPVLGLSGVEAAAEIASSIEGADGERAFRVFLSYSDALKAADATGRVVLTAAEPAAIGDPKWDAAVAGLSAYWLERGRLPIPGWLARGDRRLPEATPLDLGPYVGAPDPDRVPTAFLERNVLLDESTLASV
;
A
#
# COMPACT_ATOMS: atom_id res chain seq x y z
N MET A 1 -4.32 -19.86 -2.87
CA MET A 1 -5.28 -19.10 -2.03
C MET A 1 -6.26 -18.42 -2.97
N GLU A 2 -7.55 -18.44 -2.66
CA GLU A 2 -8.57 -17.74 -3.45
C GLU A 2 -8.29 -16.23 -3.45
N ILE A 3 -8.30 -15.59 -4.62
CA ILE A 3 -7.97 -14.16 -4.79
C ILE A 3 -8.88 -13.29 -3.90
N SER A 4 -10.16 -13.67 -3.77
CA SER A 4 -11.15 -12.98 -2.95
C SER A 4 -10.82 -12.99 -1.46
N ALA A 5 -10.34 -14.11 -0.92
CA ALA A 5 -9.96 -14.24 0.49
C ALA A 5 -8.78 -13.32 0.82
N LYS A 6 -7.80 -13.26 -0.08
CA LYS A 6 -6.61 -12.42 0.06
C LYS A 6 -6.97 -10.94 0.09
N ARG A 7 -7.78 -10.49 -0.86
CA ARG A 7 -8.21 -9.09 -0.95
C ARG A 7 -9.00 -8.65 0.28
N ALA A 8 -9.95 -9.46 0.74
CA ALA A 8 -10.71 -9.18 1.95
C ALA A 8 -9.79 -9.03 3.17
N ALA A 9 -8.80 -9.93 3.31
CA ALA A 9 -7.82 -9.87 4.38
C ALA A 9 -6.99 -8.58 4.36
N GLN A 10 -6.48 -8.20 3.18
CA GLN A 10 -5.66 -7.00 2.98
C GLN A 10 -6.44 -5.72 3.32
N LEU A 11 -7.67 -5.59 2.81
CA LEU A 11 -8.54 -4.44 3.06
C LEU A 11 -8.88 -4.31 4.55
N LEU A 12 -9.28 -5.41 5.21
CA LEU A 12 -9.62 -5.39 6.63
C LEU A 12 -8.42 -5.06 7.52
N ARG A 13 -7.26 -5.65 7.24
CA ARG A 13 -6.03 -5.38 7.99
C ARG A 13 -5.60 -3.93 7.82
N ALA A 14 -5.61 -3.39 6.60
CA ALA A 14 -5.27 -1.99 6.34
C ALA A 14 -6.25 -1.03 7.03
N ALA A 15 -7.55 -1.25 6.89
CA ALA A 15 -8.59 -0.43 7.52
C ALA A 15 -8.47 -0.40 9.05
N ARG A 16 -8.17 -1.56 9.66
CA ARG A 16 -7.98 -1.66 11.10
C ARG A 16 -6.73 -0.91 11.58
N LEU A 17 -5.61 -1.09 10.89
CA LEU A 17 -4.32 -0.54 11.29
C LEU A 17 -4.23 0.97 11.04
N SER A 18 -4.86 1.50 9.99
CA SER A 18 -4.92 2.95 9.75
C SER A 18 -5.65 3.70 10.87
N GLN A 19 -6.54 3.03 11.58
CA GLN A 19 -7.25 3.55 12.76
C GLN A 19 -6.62 3.13 14.09
N SER A 20 -5.47 2.44 14.06
CA SER A 20 -4.79 1.91 15.26
C SER A 20 -5.70 1.04 16.16
N ILE A 21 -6.66 0.32 15.59
CA ILE A 21 -7.62 -0.49 16.35
C ILE A 21 -7.03 -1.89 16.62
N PRO A 22 -6.99 -2.36 17.89
CA PRO A 22 -6.63 -3.74 18.18
C PRO A 22 -7.64 -4.73 17.61
N GLN A 23 -7.18 -5.92 17.21
CA GLN A 23 -8.03 -6.92 16.57
C GLN A 23 -9.24 -7.34 17.44
N ALA A 24 -9.04 -7.50 18.74
CA ALA A 24 -10.13 -7.84 19.68
C ALA A 24 -11.19 -6.73 19.76
N GLU A 25 -10.76 -5.47 19.71
CA GLU A 25 -11.65 -4.32 19.75
C GLU A 25 -12.46 -4.19 18.45
N LEU A 26 -11.84 -4.40 17.29
CA LEU A 26 -12.57 -4.41 16.02
C LEU A 26 -13.60 -5.56 15.99
N ALA A 27 -13.21 -6.74 16.47
CA ALA A 27 -14.11 -7.88 16.55
C ALA A 27 -15.35 -7.57 17.41
N ARG A 28 -15.14 -6.95 18.58
CA ARG A 28 -16.20 -6.50 19.47
C ARG A 28 -17.12 -5.46 18.80
N ARG A 29 -16.55 -4.43 18.15
CA ARG A 29 -17.31 -3.39 17.43
C ARG A 29 -18.13 -3.95 16.28
N ALA A 30 -17.59 -4.94 15.58
CA ALA A 30 -18.26 -5.59 14.47
C ALA A 30 -19.29 -6.63 14.93
N GLY A 31 -19.28 -7.08 16.18
CA GLY A 31 -20.11 -8.20 16.62
C GLY A 31 -19.66 -9.53 16.00
N THR A 32 -18.35 -9.77 15.94
CA THR A 32 -17.75 -11.04 15.50
C THR A 32 -16.76 -11.56 16.53
N ALA A 33 -16.41 -12.84 16.47
CA ALA A 33 -15.41 -13.42 17.34
C ALA A 33 -13.99 -13.00 16.90
N GLN A 34 -13.12 -12.65 17.85
CA GLN A 34 -11.72 -12.29 17.53
C GLN A 34 -10.96 -13.41 16.78
N PRO A 35 -11.12 -14.71 17.12
CA PRO A 35 -10.51 -15.79 16.35
C PRO A 35 -10.99 -15.84 14.89
N ASP A 36 -12.27 -15.56 14.63
CA ASP A 36 -12.82 -15.50 13.28
C ASP A 36 -12.22 -14.34 12.48
N LEU A 37 -12.16 -13.15 13.08
CA LEU A 37 -11.48 -12.00 12.47
C LEU A 37 -10.00 -12.32 12.19
N SER A 38 -9.34 -13.09 13.05
CA SER A 38 -7.93 -13.50 12.86
C SER A 38 -7.77 -14.40 11.65
N LEU A 39 -8.69 -15.35 11.46
CA LEU A 39 -8.69 -16.24 10.30
C LEU A 39 -8.93 -15.45 9.02
N ILE A 40 -9.83 -14.47 9.06
CA ILE A 40 -10.11 -13.58 7.92
C ILE A 40 -8.89 -12.73 7.58
N GLU A 41 -8.29 -12.01 8.54
CA GLU A 41 -7.12 -11.13 8.30
C GLU A 41 -5.87 -11.90 7.85
N ARG A 42 -5.81 -13.22 8.12
CA ARG A 42 -4.75 -14.11 7.61
C ARG A 42 -5.08 -14.76 6.27
N GLY A 43 -6.23 -14.42 5.66
CA GLY A 43 -6.70 -15.03 4.41
C GLY A 43 -7.05 -16.51 4.53
N ARG A 44 -7.26 -17.01 5.75
CA ARG A 44 -7.61 -18.43 6.03
C ARG A 44 -9.11 -18.67 5.99
N ARG A 45 -9.92 -17.61 6.01
CA ARG A 45 -11.38 -17.65 5.90
C ARG A 45 -11.88 -16.52 5.02
N THR A 46 -12.66 -16.85 4.00
CA THR A 46 -13.34 -15.86 3.15
C THR A 46 -14.61 -15.38 3.84
N PRO A 47 -14.75 -14.08 4.16
CA PRO A 47 -15.99 -13.53 4.70
C PRO A 47 -17.07 -13.42 3.61
N THR A 48 -18.34 -13.41 4.00
CA THR A 48 -19.42 -12.91 3.13
C THR A 48 -19.27 -11.42 2.89
N VAL A 49 -19.88 -10.88 1.83
CA VAL A 49 -19.89 -9.43 1.57
C VAL A 49 -20.46 -8.66 2.76
N ASP A 50 -21.60 -9.09 3.32
CA ASP A 50 -22.20 -8.48 4.52
C ASP A 50 -21.24 -8.46 5.72
N THR A 51 -20.46 -9.53 5.91
CA THR A 51 -19.47 -9.61 6.98
C THR A 51 -18.30 -8.66 6.72
N LEU A 52 -17.80 -8.62 5.49
CA LEU A 52 -16.75 -7.70 5.08
C LEU A 52 -17.18 -6.24 5.28
N GLU A 53 -18.36 -5.86 4.78
CA GLU A 53 -18.90 -4.51 4.92
C GLU A 53 -19.11 -4.11 6.38
N ARG A 54 -19.69 -5.01 7.19
CA ARG A 54 -19.89 -4.75 8.62
C ARG A 54 -18.58 -4.49 9.34
N ILE A 55 -17.56 -5.32 9.12
CA ILE A 55 -16.25 -5.14 9.77
C ILE A 55 -15.58 -3.85 9.28
N LEU A 56 -15.61 -3.55 7.98
CA LEU A 56 -15.08 -2.30 7.43
C LEU A 56 -15.76 -1.08 8.05
N ARG A 57 -17.09 -1.08 8.16
CA ARG A 57 -17.86 0.01 8.77
C ARG A 57 -17.51 0.21 10.24
N SER A 58 -17.31 -0.88 11.00
CA SER A 58 -16.83 -0.81 12.38
C SER A 58 -15.41 -0.26 12.53
N ALA A 59 -14.63 -0.27 11.45
CA ALA A 59 -13.33 0.40 11.33
C ALA A 59 -13.42 1.78 10.65
N GLY A 60 -14.62 2.34 10.41
CA GLY A 60 -14.78 3.65 9.77
C GLY A 60 -14.53 3.66 8.26
N HIS A 61 -14.55 2.50 7.60
CA HIS A 61 -14.33 2.37 6.16
C HIS A 61 -15.63 1.95 5.43
N GLN A 62 -15.72 2.28 4.14
CA GLN A 62 -16.82 1.87 3.27
C GLN A 62 -16.30 1.00 2.14
N LEU A 63 -17.09 -0.02 1.76
CA LEU A 63 -16.85 -0.78 0.54
C LEU A 63 -17.49 -0.04 -0.63
N ILE A 64 -16.69 0.34 -1.63
CA ILE A 64 -17.12 1.12 -2.79
C ILE A 64 -16.58 0.46 -4.05
N ALA A 65 -17.43 0.32 -5.06
CA ALA A 65 -17.00 -0.03 -6.42
C ALA A 65 -16.56 1.24 -7.16
N ALA A 66 -15.33 1.24 -7.67
CA ALA A 66 -14.78 2.34 -8.46
C ALA A 66 -14.27 1.82 -9.82
N PRO A 67 -14.34 2.61 -10.91
CA PRO A 67 -13.93 2.19 -12.24
C PRO A 67 -12.41 2.25 -12.42
N VAL A 68 -11.68 1.56 -11.55
CA VAL A 68 -10.20 1.49 -11.55
C VAL A 68 -9.74 0.06 -11.75
N LEU A 69 -8.60 -0.09 -12.41
CA LEU A 69 -7.94 -1.37 -12.64
C LEU A 69 -6.50 -1.30 -12.10
N GLY A 70 -5.93 -2.46 -11.82
CA GLY A 70 -4.57 -2.59 -11.29
C GLY A 70 -4.52 -2.65 -9.77
N LEU A 71 -3.31 -2.61 -9.22
CA LEU A 71 -3.06 -2.69 -7.78
C LEU A 71 -3.34 -1.35 -7.11
N SER A 72 -4.07 -1.37 -6.01
CA SER A 72 -4.10 -0.27 -5.04
C SER A 72 -2.85 -0.27 -4.16
N GLY A 73 -2.58 0.84 -3.47
CA GLY A 73 -1.49 0.92 -2.48
C GLY A 73 -1.62 -0.12 -1.36
N VAL A 74 -2.86 -0.44 -0.95
CA VAL A 74 -3.16 -1.50 0.03
C VAL A 74 -2.74 -2.88 -0.47
N GLU A 75 -3.10 -3.22 -1.71
CA GLU A 75 -2.72 -4.50 -2.32
C GLU A 75 -1.20 -4.56 -2.53
N ALA A 76 -0.60 -3.50 -3.10
CA ALA A 76 0.83 -3.42 -3.38
C ALA A 76 1.67 -3.59 -2.10
N ALA A 77 1.35 -2.85 -1.03
CA ALA A 77 2.08 -2.97 0.23
C ALA A 77 1.99 -4.38 0.83
N ALA A 78 0.81 -5.00 0.79
CA ALA A 78 0.64 -6.35 1.32
C ALA A 78 1.38 -7.43 0.49
N GLU A 79 1.41 -7.29 -0.84
CA GLU A 79 2.19 -8.17 -1.71
C GLU A 79 3.70 -7.98 -1.53
N ILE A 80 4.16 -6.73 -1.35
CA ILE A 80 5.56 -6.42 -1.03
C ILE A 80 5.93 -7.03 0.33
N ALA A 81 5.12 -6.83 1.37
CA ALA A 81 5.36 -7.40 2.69
C ALA A 81 5.53 -8.93 2.63
N SER A 82 4.64 -9.63 1.92
CA SER A 82 4.75 -11.07 1.72
C SER A 82 6.01 -11.49 0.95
N SER A 83 6.49 -10.64 0.04
CA SER A 83 7.71 -10.92 -0.73
C SER A 83 8.96 -10.71 0.12
N ILE A 84 8.97 -9.67 0.98
CA ILE A 84 10.06 -9.40 1.92
C ILE A 84 10.14 -10.46 3.02
N GLU A 85 9.01 -10.90 3.58
CA GLU A 85 8.96 -12.04 4.52
C GLU A 85 9.54 -13.32 3.90
N GLY A 86 9.39 -13.50 2.58
CA GLY A 86 9.96 -14.61 1.81
C GLY A 86 11.37 -14.38 1.29
N ALA A 87 12.02 -13.26 1.63
CA ALA A 87 13.33 -12.84 1.10
C ALA A 87 13.41 -12.74 -0.44
N ASP A 88 12.28 -12.42 -1.11
CA ASP A 88 12.16 -12.24 -2.56
C ASP A 88 12.07 -10.75 -2.92
N GLY A 89 13.22 -10.06 -2.82
CA GLY A 89 13.33 -8.63 -3.13
C GLY A 89 13.01 -8.29 -4.59
N GLU A 90 13.33 -9.19 -5.52
CA GLU A 90 13.01 -8.99 -6.94
C GLU A 90 11.50 -8.98 -7.18
N ARG A 91 10.76 -9.90 -6.52
CA ARG A 91 9.29 -9.88 -6.56
C ARG A 91 8.71 -8.64 -5.88
N ALA A 92 9.24 -8.23 -4.74
CA ALA A 92 8.83 -6.98 -4.09
C ALA A 92 8.96 -5.80 -5.06
N PHE A 93 10.09 -5.70 -5.75
CA PHE A 93 10.33 -4.65 -6.73
C PHE A 93 9.41 -4.74 -7.96
N ARG A 94 9.15 -5.94 -8.50
CA ARG A 94 8.15 -6.11 -9.58
C ARG A 94 6.74 -5.66 -9.18
N VAL A 95 6.33 -5.95 -7.95
CA VAL A 95 5.04 -5.48 -7.42
C VAL A 95 5.02 -3.96 -7.30
N PHE A 96 6.11 -3.36 -6.83
CA PHE A 96 6.26 -1.91 -6.76
C PHE A 96 6.13 -1.25 -8.14
N LEU A 97 6.78 -1.80 -9.18
CA LEU A 97 6.61 -1.34 -10.56
C LEU A 97 5.18 -1.53 -11.07
N SER A 98 4.57 -2.70 -10.81
CA SER A 98 3.17 -2.96 -11.21
C SER A 98 2.18 -1.97 -10.57
N TYR A 99 2.45 -1.50 -9.35
CA TYR A 99 1.67 -0.43 -8.72
C TYR A 99 1.89 0.93 -9.40
N SER A 100 3.14 1.25 -9.75
CA SER A 100 3.45 2.46 -10.54
C SER A 100 2.70 2.45 -11.88
N ASP A 101 2.65 1.31 -12.56
CA ASP A 101 1.96 1.16 -13.85
C ASP A 101 0.44 1.32 -13.71
N ALA A 102 -0.14 0.78 -12.64
CA ALA A 102 -1.55 0.99 -12.33
C ALA A 102 -1.86 2.48 -12.14
N LEU A 103 -1.01 3.22 -11.42
CA LEU A 103 -1.15 4.67 -11.25
C LEU A 103 -0.94 5.43 -12.57
N LYS A 104 0.06 5.05 -13.37
CA LYS A 104 0.34 5.64 -14.69
C LYS A 104 -0.87 5.51 -15.62
N ALA A 105 -1.45 4.31 -15.70
CA ALA A 105 -2.57 3.98 -16.57
C ALA A 105 -3.90 4.58 -16.09
N ALA A 106 -4.07 4.81 -14.78
CA ALA A 106 -5.27 5.41 -14.23
C ALA A 106 -5.41 6.90 -14.61
N ASP A 107 -6.67 7.33 -14.74
CA ASP A 107 -7.01 8.75 -14.85
C ASP A 107 -6.82 9.48 -13.51
N ALA A 108 -7.12 10.79 -13.50
CA ALA A 108 -6.97 11.62 -12.30
C ALA A 108 -7.74 11.07 -11.09
N THR A 109 -9.00 10.66 -11.29
CA THR A 109 -9.84 10.11 -10.23
C THR A 109 -9.31 8.75 -9.76
N GLY A 110 -8.91 7.90 -10.71
CA GLY A 110 -8.43 6.57 -10.42
C GLY A 110 -7.14 6.57 -9.61
N ARG A 111 -6.22 7.49 -9.89
CA ARG A 111 -5.00 7.67 -9.06
C ARG A 111 -5.33 8.02 -7.62
N VAL A 112 -6.31 8.90 -7.40
CA VAL A 112 -6.77 9.23 -6.04
C VAL A 112 -7.38 8.00 -5.38
N VAL A 113 -8.21 7.22 -6.08
CA VAL A 113 -8.82 6.01 -5.54
C VAL A 113 -7.78 4.95 -5.16
N LEU A 114 -6.82 4.67 -6.04
CA LEU A 114 -5.78 3.66 -5.83
C LEU A 114 -4.83 4.00 -4.65
N THR A 115 -4.76 5.28 -4.27
CA THR A 115 -3.91 5.80 -3.18
C THR A 115 -4.70 6.18 -1.91
N ALA A 116 -6.03 6.19 -1.96
CA ALA A 116 -6.87 6.78 -0.92
C ALA A 116 -6.73 6.09 0.44
N ALA A 117 -6.76 4.75 0.45
CA ALA A 117 -6.67 3.97 1.67
C ALA A 117 -5.22 3.85 2.12
N GLU A 118 -4.97 4.14 3.41
CA GLU A 118 -3.66 3.93 4.00
C GLU A 118 -3.32 2.42 4.03
N PRO A 119 -2.22 1.98 3.41
CA PRO A 119 -1.80 0.59 3.47
C PRO A 119 -1.34 0.21 4.88
N ALA A 120 -1.51 -1.06 5.26
CA ALA A 120 -0.82 -1.58 6.44
C ALA A 120 0.71 -1.43 6.28
N ALA A 121 1.43 -1.24 7.40
CA ALA A 121 2.88 -1.20 7.37
C ALA A 121 3.45 -2.51 6.80
N ILE A 122 4.42 -2.39 5.91
CA ILE A 122 5.13 -3.50 5.27
C ILE A 122 6.03 -4.21 6.27
N GLY A 123 6.57 -3.46 7.24
CA GLY A 123 7.51 -3.97 8.24
C GLY A 123 8.97 -3.75 7.87
N ASP A 124 9.22 -3.16 6.70
CA ASP A 124 10.51 -2.62 6.29
C ASP A 124 10.33 -1.10 6.02
N PRO A 125 10.91 -0.22 6.86
CA PRO A 125 10.77 1.23 6.73
C PRO A 125 11.14 1.77 5.34
N LYS A 126 12.08 1.13 4.63
CA LYS A 126 12.50 1.53 3.29
C LYS A 126 11.39 1.31 2.29
N TRP A 127 10.72 0.16 2.35
CA TRP A 127 9.57 -0.14 1.48
C TRP A 127 8.33 0.66 1.87
N ASP A 128 8.10 0.89 3.16
CA ASP A 128 7.01 1.75 3.63
C ASP A 128 7.17 3.19 3.10
N ALA A 129 8.38 3.74 3.16
CA ALA A 129 8.71 5.04 2.59
C ALA A 129 8.62 5.06 1.05
N ALA A 130 9.07 3.98 0.38
CA ALA A 130 9.03 3.89 -1.07
C ALA A 130 7.59 3.84 -1.62
N VAL A 131 6.69 3.03 -1.04
CA VAL A 131 5.27 2.99 -1.45
C VAL A 131 4.59 4.33 -1.22
N ALA A 132 4.93 5.03 -0.13
CA ALA A 132 4.44 6.37 0.13
C ALA A 132 4.98 7.37 -0.90
N GLY A 133 6.28 7.33 -1.22
CA GLY A 133 6.92 8.18 -2.23
C GLY A 133 6.35 7.96 -3.63
N LEU A 134 6.11 6.71 -4.02
CA LEU A 134 5.50 6.38 -5.32
C LEU A 134 4.07 6.90 -5.43
N SER A 135 3.28 6.76 -4.36
CA SER A 135 1.90 7.27 -4.31
C SER A 135 1.89 8.80 -4.42
N ALA A 136 2.74 9.48 -3.64
CA ALA A 136 2.88 10.93 -3.67
C ALA A 136 3.36 11.43 -5.05
N TYR A 137 4.37 10.78 -5.64
CA TYR A 137 4.91 11.11 -6.97
C TYR A 137 3.81 11.20 -8.04
N TRP A 138 2.96 10.18 -8.15
CA TRP A 138 1.89 10.16 -9.17
C TRP A 138 0.77 11.16 -8.90
N LEU A 139 0.46 11.44 -7.63
CA LEU A 139 -0.53 12.46 -7.27
C LEU A 139 -0.01 13.87 -7.52
N GLU A 140 1.23 14.17 -7.12
CA GLU A 140 1.89 15.47 -7.34
C GLU A 140 2.06 15.76 -8.83
N ARG A 141 2.52 14.78 -9.61
CA ARG A 141 2.64 14.89 -11.07
C ARG A 141 1.30 15.24 -11.73
N GLY A 142 0.20 14.71 -11.20
CA GLY A 142 -1.16 15.02 -11.65
C GLY A 142 -1.77 16.28 -11.02
N ARG A 143 -1.08 16.94 -10.06
CA ARG A 143 -1.62 18.02 -9.21
C ARG A 143 -2.94 17.63 -8.53
N LEU A 144 -2.97 16.40 -8.02
CA LEU A 144 -4.15 15.77 -7.42
C LEU A 144 -4.16 15.93 -5.89
N PRO A 145 -5.33 15.78 -5.23
CA PRO A 145 -5.41 15.78 -3.78
C PRO A 145 -4.52 14.71 -3.14
N ILE A 146 -3.83 15.08 -2.06
CA ILE A 146 -2.98 14.18 -1.28
C ILE A 146 -3.79 13.64 -0.09
N PRO A 147 -4.00 12.31 0.03
CA PRO A 147 -4.62 11.68 1.19
C PRO A 147 -3.91 12.04 2.51
N GLY A 148 -4.69 12.15 3.59
CA GLY A 148 -4.16 12.57 4.90
C GLY A 148 -2.99 11.72 5.40
N TRP A 149 -3.00 10.40 5.13
CA TRP A 149 -1.92 9.50 5.54
C TRP A 149 -0.59 9.82 4.85
N LEU A 150 -0.61 10.28 3.59
CA LEU A 150 0.61 10.73 2.89
C LEU A 150 1.10 12.08 3.40
N ALA A 151 0.16 12.96 3.77
CA ALA A 151 0.46 14.29 4.28
C ALA A 151 1.07 14.29 5.69
N ARG A 152 0.88 13.22 6.50
CA ARG A 152 1.49 13.09 7.84
C ARG A 152 3.02 13.02 7.79
N GLY A 153 3.61 12.54 6.68
CA GLY A 153 5.06 12.45 6.52
C GLY A 153 5.76 11.45 7.45
N ASP A 154 5.00 10.52 8.05
CA ASP A 154 5.49 9.51 9.00
C ASP A 154 6.30 8.39 8.33
N ARG A 155 6.05 8.12 7.04
CA ARG A 155 6.80 7.15 6.22
C ARG A 155 8.00 7.80 5.54
N ARG A 156 8.93 8.28 6.37
CA ARG A 156 10.18 8.91 5.97
C ARG A 156 11.37 8.23 6.66
N LEU A 157 12.41 7.95 5.89
CA LEU A 157 13.66 7.40 6.44
C LEU A 157 14.47 8.48 7.18
N PRO A 158 15.29 8.11 8.18
CA PRO A 158 16.14 9.08 8.90
C PRO A 158 17.21 9.69 7.98
N GLU A 159 17.71 8.92 7.03
CA GLU A 159 18.76 9.31 6.08
C GLU A 159 18.43 8.86 4.65
N ALA A 160 18.96 9.60 3.67
CA ALA A 160 18.75 9.31 2.25
C ALA A 160 19.30 7.93 1.89
N THR A 161 18.42 7.01 1.52
CA THR A 161 18.75 5.60 1.30
C THR A 161 18.28 5.15 -0.09
N PRO A 162 19.15 4.54 -0.91
CA PRO A 162 18.74 3.89 -2.16
C PRO A 162 17.71 2.79 -1.93
N LEU A 163 16.64 2.77 -2.73
CA LEU A 163 15.78 1.60 -2.79
C LEU A 163 16.58 0.44 -3.38
N ASP A 164 16.42 -0.76 -2.83
CA ASP A 164 17.17 -1.92 -3.31
C ASP A 164 16.54 -2.44 -4.60
N LEU A 165 17.22 -2.19 -5.72
CA LEU A 165 16.77 -2.53 -7.07
C LEU A 165 17.48 -3.79 -7.60
N GLY A 166 18.18 -4.51 -6.72
CA GLY A 166 19.05 -5.63 -7.07
C GLY A 166 20.50 -5.22 -7.34
N PRO A 167 21.40 -6.20 -7.52
CA PRO A 167 22.86 -6.01 -7.45
C PRO A 167 23.48 -5.26 -8.64
N TYR A 168 22.70 -4.95 -9.67
CA TYR A 168 23.19 -4.36 -10.93
C TYR A 168 22.78 -2.90 -11.14
N VAL A 169 22.14 -2.27 -10.15
CA VAL A 169 21.76 -0.87 -10.24
C VAL A 169 22.82 -0.03 -9.53
N GLY A 170 23.42 0.91 -10.27
CA GLY A 170 24.37 1.87 -9.72
C GLY A 170 23.71 2.77 -8.68
N ALA A 171 24.52 3.53 -7.93
CA ALA A 171 24.00 4.52 -7.00
C ALA A 171 23.09 5.51 -7.76
N PRO A 172 21.84 5.73 -7.31
CA PRO A 172 20.94 6.69 -7.94
C PRO A 172 21.53 8.10 -7.86
N ASP A 173 21.30 8.88 -8.91
CA ASP A 173 21.75 10.27 -9.01
C ASP A 173 20.74 11.16 -8.27
N PRO A 174 21.13 11.84 -7.16
CA PRO A 174 20.21 12.67 -6.39
C PRO A 174 19.47 13.73 -7.22
N ASP A 175 20.08 14.24 -8.29
CA ASP A 175 19.47 15.24 -9.17
C ASP A 175 18.37 14.64 -10.07
N ARG A 176 18.29 13.31 -10.16
CA ARG A 176 17.32 12.55 -10.96
C ARG A 176 16.26 11.86 -10.10
N VAL A 177 16.30 12.04 -8.77
CA VAL A 177 15.30 11.51 -7.85
C VAL A 177 14.11 12.49 -7.75
N PRO A 178 12.86 12.05 -7.99
CA PRO A 178 11.71 12.92 -7.85
C PRO A 178 11.52 13.45 -6.43
N THR A 179 11.01 14.67 -6.29
CA THR A 179 10.81 15.35 -4.99
C THR A 179 10.02 14.51 -3.99
N ALA A 180 8.96 13.84 -4.41
CA ALA A 180 8.16 12.95 -3.58
C ALA A 180 8.96 11.83 -2.86
N PHE A 181 10.03 11.34 -3.50
CA PHE A 181 10.96 10.36 -2.92
C PHE A 181 12.01 11.04 -2.03
N LEU A 182 12.57 12.17 -2.46
CA LEU A 182 13.53 12.97 -1.68
C LEU A 182 12.95 13.41 -0.33
N GLU A 183 11.71 13.88 -0.30
CA GLU A 183 11.01 14.27 0.94
C GLU A 183 10.96 13.13 1.97
N ARG A 184 10.95 11.88 1.48
CA ARG A 184 10.89 10.65 2.27
C ARG A 184 12.25 9.99 2.47
N ASN A 185 13.33 10.65 2.02
CA ASN A 185 14.70 10.13 2.08
C ASN A 185 14.87 8.79 1.33
N VAL A 186 14.10 8.57 0.28
CA VAL A 186 14.26 7.40 -0.61
C VAL A 186 14.95 7.88 -1.88
N LEU A 187 16.00 7.19 -2.31
CA LEU A 187 16.69 7.48 -3.56
C LEU A 187 16.25 6.47 -4.63
N LEU A 188 15.58 6.98 -5.66
CA LEU A 188 15.08 6.23 -6.80
C LEU A 188 15.03 7.15 -8.03
N ASP A 189 15.85 6.87 -9.04
CA ASP A 189 15.86 7.64 -10.28
C ASP A 189 14.48 7.59 -10.97
N GLU A 190 14.00 8.73 -11.49
CA GLU A 190 12.74 8.82 -12.23
C GLU A 190 12.70 7.85 -13.43
N SER A 191 13.86 7.58 -14.06
CA SER A 191 13.94 6.62 -15.19
C SER A 191 13.54 5.19 -14.82
N THR A 192 13.63 4.83 -13.53
CA THR A 192 13.17 3.54 -13.03
C THR A 192 11.64 3.41 -13.13
N LEU A 193 10.92 4.53 -13.00
CA LEU A 193 9.46 4.60 -13.14
C LEU A 193 9.02 4.76 -14.60
N ALA A 194 9.93 5.20 -15.47
CA ALA A 194 9.67 5.40 -16.89
C ALA A 194 9.88 4.12 -17.73
N SER A 195 10.72 3.18 -17.26
CA SER A 195 11.17 1.99 -18.00
C SER A 195 10.19 0.80 -17.99
N VAL A 196 8.89 1.07 -17.91
CA VAL A 196 7.84 0.03 -18.02
C VAL A 196 6.80 0.43 -19.06
#